data_AF-A0A2E1P1L0-F1
#
_entry.id   AF-A0A2E1P1L0-F1
#
_cell.length_a   1.000
_cell.length_b   1.000
_cell.length_c   1.000
_cell.angle_alpha   90.00
_cell.angle_beta   90.00
_cell.angle_gamma   90.00
#
_symmetry.space_group_name_H-M   'P 1'
#
loop_
_entity.id
_entity.type
_entity.pdbx_description
1 polymer ?
#
loop_
_entity_poly.entity_id
_entity_poly.type
_entity_poly.pdbx_seq_one_letter_code
_entity_poly.pdbx_strand_id
1 'polypeptide(L)'
;MSEGSVNVESRTSSQDKRWTIMAALLGTNTALMLFQGIEQAKDPNRIREIALAIIAAALPFQAIYFLIYTFLLEHKPYLSPERIHRLGLASAVCHMVSYASLLGVAMMWYNLSSWVGLSFVVSSILALILIRNVMAPVEPLDADESTSPRSAS
;
A
#
# COMPACT_ATOMS: atom_id res chain seq x y z
N MET A 1 -9.35 -7.43 -34.97
CA MET A 1 -9.61 -6.46 -33.90
C MET A 1 -9.66 -7.23 -32.58
N SER A 2 -8.63 -7.08 -31.74
CA SER A 2 -8.52 -7.73 -30.42
C SER A 2 -8.32 -6.64 -29.36
N GLU A 3 -9.31 -5.79 -29.15
CA GLU A 3 -9.29 -4.71 -28.14
C GLU A 3 -9.66 -5.21 -26.72
N GLY A 4 -9.94 -6.51 -26.54
CA GLY A 4 -10.32 -7.08 -25.24
C GLY A 4 -9.16 -7.53 -24.34
N SER A 5 -7.92 -7.60 -24.87
CA SER A 5 -6.79 -8.26 -24.19
C SER A 5 -6.02 -7.36 -23.22
N VAL A 6 -6.01 -6.05 -23.44
CA VAL A 6 -5.06 -5.12 -22.77
C VAL A 6 -5.53 -4.70 -21.36
N ASN A 7 -6.81 -4.92 -21.03
CA ASN A 7 -7.42 -4.45 -19.78
C ASN A 7 -7.45 -5.50 -18.66
N VAL A 8 -7.22 -6.78 -18.97
CA VAL A 8 -7.22 -7.85 -17.94
C VAL A 8 -5.85 -7.92 -17.26
N GLU A 9 -4.77 -7.96 -18.05
CA GLU A 9 -3.40 -8.10 -17.55
C GLU A 9 -2.90 -6.86 -16.77
N SER A 10 -3.34 -5.66 -17.17
CA SER A 10 -3.02 -4.41 -16.47
C SER A 10 -3.73 -4.32 -15.11
N ARG A 11 -4.98 -4.82 -15.02
CA ARG A 11 -5.75 -4.89 -13.77
C ARG A 11 -5.13 -5.91 -12.82
N THR A 12 -4.85 -7.13 -13.27
CA THR A 12 -4.19 -8.17 -12.45
C THR A 12 -2.82 -7.70 -11.96
N SER A 13 -1.97 -7.14 -12.83
CA SER A 13 -0.66 -6.58 -12.45
C SER A 13 -0.75 -5.50 -11.35
N SER A 14 -1.70 -4.57 -11.47
CA SER A 14 -1.88 -3.51 -10.46
C SER A 14 -2.38 -4.07 -9.12
N GLN A 15 -3.16 -5.14 -9.17
CA GLN A 15 -3.74 -5.83 -8.02
C GLN A 15 -2.69 -6.69 -7.29
N ASP A 16 -1.81 -7.36 -8.03
CA ASP A 16 -0.71 -8.15 -7.51
C ASP A 16 0.35 -7.28 -6.82
N LYS A 17 0.62 -6.09 -7.37
CA LYS A 17 1.51 -5.10 -6.75
C LYS A 17 0.98 -4.65 -5.38
N ARG A 18 -0.32 -4.34 -5.28
CA ARG A 18 -0.97 -3.93 -4.01
C ARG A 18 -0.97 -5.06 -2.98
N TRP A 19 -1.25 -6.29 -3.42
CA TRP A 19 -1.20 -7.48 -2.56
C TRP A 19 0.21 -7.70 -2.00
N THR A 20 1.23 -7.63 -2.86
CA THR A 20 2.63 -7.90 -2.46
C THR A 20 3.11 -6.92 -1.39
N ILE A 21 2.77 -5.64 -1.53
CA ILE A 21 3.13 -4.61 -0.54
C ILE A 21 2.47 -4.90 0.82
N MET A 22 1.19 -5.27 0.82
CA MET A 22 0.45 -5.57 2.05
C MET A 22 0.97 -6.84 2.75
N ALA A 23 1.28 -7.89 1.98
CA ALA A 23 1.86 -9.10 2.51
C ALA A 23 3.24 -8.84 3.14
N ALA A 24 4.08 -8.04 2.48
CA ALA A 24 5.37 -7.62 3.02
C ALA A 24 5.20 -6.82 4.33
N LEU A 25 4.28 -5.86 4.35
CA LEU A 25 4.00 -5.05 5.54
C LEU A 25 3.51 -5.88 6.72
N LEU A 26 2.54 -6.78 6.49
CA LEU A 26 2.03 -7.70 7.50
C LEU A 26 3.15 -8.62 8.04
N GLY A 27 3.98 -9.14 7.14
CA GLY A 27 5.14 -9.96 7.50
C GLY A 27 6.15 -9.21 8.36
N THR A 28 6.51 -7.98 7.99
CA THR A 28 7.40 -7.12 8.78
C THR A 28 6.84 -6.84 10.17
N ASN A 29 5.55 -6.45 10.26
CA ASN A 29 4.90 -6.16 11.53
C ASN A 29 4.86 -7.38 12.45
N THR A 30 4.54 -8.55 11.89
CA THR A 30 4.51 -9.81 12.64
C THR A 30 5.91 -10.20 13.14
N ALA A 31 6.94 -10.05 12.31
CA ALA A 31 8.32 -10.31 12.70
C ALA A 31 8.79 -9.36 13.82
N LEU A 32 8.48 -8.07 13.70
CA LEU A 32 8.80 -7.08 14.75
C LEU A 32 8.07 -7.42 16.05
N MET A 33 6.78 -7.75 16.00
CA MET A 33 6.03 -8.17 17.19
C MET A 33 6.67 -9.38 17.88
N LEU A 34 7.13 -10.37 17.10
CA LEU A 34 7.77 -11.56 17.65
C LEU A 34 9.12 -11.23 18.30
N PHE A 35 10.06 -10.66 17.53
CA PHE A 35 11.43 -10.47 18.01
C PHE A 35 11.55 -9.33 19.03
N GLN A 36 10.90 -8.19 18.76
CA GLN A 36 10.93 -7.06 19.68
C GLN A 36 10.01 -7.27 20.87
N GLY A 37 8.97 -8.11 20.76
CA GLY A 37 8.17 -8.53 21.91
C GLY A 37 8.98 -9.38 22.90
N ILE A 38 9.77 -10.34 22.39
CA ILE A 38 10.69 -11.12 23.23
C ILE A 38 11.73 -10.21 23.89
N GLU A 39 12.31 -9.28 23.13
CA GLU A 39 13.30 -8.35 23.67
C GLU A 39 12.71 -7.39 24.70
N GLN A 40 11.48 -6.92 24.48
CA GLN A 40 10.74 -6.09 25.44
C GLN A 40 10.46 -6.81 26.76
N ALA A 41 10.19 -8.12 26.71
CA ALA A 41 9.99 -8.93 27.91
C ALA A 41 11.29 -9.13 28.71
N LYS A 42 12.45 -9.10 28.04
CA LYS A 42 13.77 -9.22 28.69
C LYS A 42 14.28 -7.89 29.24
N ASP A 43 14.18 -6.84 28.44
CA ASP A 43 14.64 -5.49 28.77
C ASP A 43 13.52 -4.48 28.46
N PRO A 44 12.71 -4.05 29.43
CA PRO A 44 11.58 -3.18 29.15
C PRO A 44 12.00 -1.76 28.71
N ASN A 45 11.55 -1.34 27.52
CA ASN A 45 11.75 0.01 26.99
C ASN A 45 10.41 0.63 26.58
N ARG A 46 10.13 1.86 27.04
CA ARG A 46 8.85 2.55 26.77
C ARG A 46 8.62 2.87 25.29
N ILE A 47 9.67 3.24 24.55
CA ILE A 47 9.55 3.56 23.11
C ILE A 47 9.19 2.29 22.33
N ARG A 48 9.87 1.17 22.65
CA ARG A 48 9.55 -0.14 22.06
C ARG A 48 8.14 -0.59 22.39
N GLU A 49 7.67 -0.38 23.62
CA GLU A 49 6.31 -0.72 24.03
C GLU A 49 5.25 0.04 23.21
N ILE A 50 5.42 1.36 23.07
CA ILE A 50 4.50 2.20 22.28
C ILE A 50 4.54 1.78 20.80
N ALA A 51 5.73 1.53 20.25
CA ALA A 51 5.89 1.06 18.87
C ALA A 51 5.19 -0.30 18.64
N LEU A 52 5.38 -1.25 19.56
CA LEU A 52 4.70 -2.54 19.52
C LEU A 52 3.18 -2.40 19.66
N ALA A 53 2.70 -1.51 20.53
CA ALA A 53 1.26 -1.26 20.70
C ALA A 53 0.62 -0.71 19.41
N ILE A 54 1.30 0.20 18.70
CA ILE A 54 0.83 0.72 17.40
C ILE A 54 0.79 -0.40 16.36
N ILE A 55 1.84 -1.23 16.28
CA ILE A 55 1.89 -2.35 15.35
C ILE A 55 0.78 -3.35 15.68
N ALA A 56 0.62 -3.73 16.94
CA ALA A 56 -0.41 -4.65 17.41
C ALA A 56 -1.81 -4.16 17.09
N ALA A 57 -2.08 -2.86 17.26
CA ALA A 57 -3.35 -2.25 16.91
C ALA A 57 -3.63 -2.28 15.39
N ALA A 58 -2.60 -2.23 14.54
CA ALA A 58 -2.75 -2.22 13.08
C ALA A 58 -2.94 -3.62 12.47
N LEU A 59 -2.38 -4.68 13.09
CA LEU A 59 -2.49 -6.07 12.62
C LEU A 59 -3.93 -6.54 12.32
N PRO A 60 -4.95 -6.32 13.18
CA PRO A 60 -6.31 -6.74 12.86
C PRO A 60 -6.86 -6.01 11.62
N PHE A 61 -6.52 -4.74 11.42
CA PHE A 61 -6.95 -4.00 10.23
C PHE A 61 -6.26 -4.51 8.96
N GLN A 62 -5.00 -4.95 9.05
CA GLN A 62 -4.29 -5.59 7.94
C GLN A 62 -4.94 -6.92 7.54
N ALA A 63 -5.33 -7.74 8.53
CA ALA A 63 -6.04 -9.00 8.28
C ALA A 63 -7.43 -8.77 7.66
N ILE A 64 -8.18 -7.79 8.16
CA ILE A 64 -9.51 -7.44 7.62
C ILE A 64 -9.39 -6.82 6.22
N TYR A 65 -8.40 -5.96 5.97
CA TYR A 65 -8.11 -5.46 4.61
C TYR A 65 -7.90 -6.61 3.64
N PHE A 66 -7.06 -7.59 4.02
CA PHE A 66 -6.78 -8.76 3.21
C PHE A 66 -8.02 -9.60 2.94
N LEU A 67 -8.87 -9.81 3.96
CA LEU A 67 -10.13 -10.54 3.83
C LEU A 67 -11.10 -9.83 2.87
N ILE A 68 -11.32 -8.52 3.06
CA ILE A 68 -12.22 -7.72 2.21
C ILE A 68 -11.72 -7.73 0.76
N TYR A 69 -10.41 -7.58 0.56
CA TYR A 69 -9.82 -7.56 -0.76
C TYR A 69 -9.96 -8.91 -1.48
N THR A 70 -9.67 -10.01 -0.79
CA THR A 70 -9.83 -11.37 -1.31
C THR A 70 -11.29 -11.67 -1.63
N PHE A 71 -12.21 -11.29 -0.73
CA PHE A 71 -13.64 -11.46 -0.94
C PHE A 71 -14.14 -10.68 -2.16
N LEU A 72 -13.71 -9.42 -2.32
CA LEU A 72 -14.02 -8.58 -3.47
C LEU A 72 -13.50 -9.16 -4.78
N LEU A 73 -12.30 -9.75 -4.76
CA LEU A 73 -11.71 -10.41 -5.93
C LEU A 73 -12.51 -11.64 -6.35
N GLU A 74 -12.79 -12.52 -5.40
CA GLU A 74 -13.44 -13.81 -5.64
C GLU A 74 -14.90 -13.65 -6.06
N HIS A 75 -15.61 -12.70 -5.47
CA HIS A 75 -17.05 -12.54 -5.66
C HIS A 75 -17.43 -11.38 -6.59
N LYS A 76 -16.46 -10.67 -7.17
CA LYS A 76 -16.68 -9.47 -7.99
C LYS A 76 -17.86 -9.54 -8.98
N PRO A 77 -18.04 -10.61 -9.78
CA PRO A 77 -19.14 -10.66 -10.75
C PRO A 77 -20.53 -10.85 -10.12
N TYR A 78 -20.61 -11.24 -8.86
CA TYR A 78 -21.86 -11.52 -8.13
C TYR A 78 -22.27 -10.41 -7.16
N LEU A 79 -21.44 -9.37 -7.00
CA LEU A 79 -21.70 -8.27 -6.06
C LEU A 79 -22.38 -7.10 -6.76
N SER A 80 -23.39 -6.52 -6.10
CA SER A 80 -24.01 -5.29 -6.58
C SER A 80 -23.01 -4.12 -6.51
N PRO A 81 -23.12 -3.11 -7.40
CA PRO A 81 -22.24 -1.94 -7.39
C PRO A 81 -22.20 -1.21 -6.03
N GLU A 82 -23.35 -1.12 -5.36
CA GLU A 82 -23.48 -0.53 -4.01
C GLU A 82 -22.64 -1.30 -2.97
N ARG A 83 -22.65 -2.64 -3.01
CA ARG A 83 -21.87 -3.46 -2.07
C ARG A 83 -20.38 -3.35 -2.34
N ILE A 84 -19.97 -3.30 -3.61
CA ILE A 84 -18.58 -3.07 -4.00
C ILE A 84 -18.10 -1.72 -3.46
N HIS A 85 -18.92 -0.67 -3.57
CA HIS A 85 -18.58 0.65 -3.05
C HIS A 85 -18.39 0.65 -1.52
N ARG A 86 -19.32 0.06 -0.77
CA ARG A 86 -19.20 -0.06 0.71
C ARG A 86 -17.99 -0.86 1.14
N LEU A 87 -17.72 -2.00 0.49
CA LEU A 87 -16.52 -2.81 0.75
C LEU A 87 -15.24 -2.04 0.39
N GLY A 88 -15.26 -1.26 -0.69
CA GLY A 88 -14.16 -0.38 -1.07
C GLY A 88 -13.85 0.69 -0.02
N LEU A 89 -14.88 1.34 0.54
CA LEU A 89 -14.72 2.31 1.63
C LEU A 89 -14.15 1.65 2.89
N ALA A 90 -14.69 0.49 3.28
CA ALA A 90 -14.18 -0.27 4.43
C ALA A 90 -12.72 -0.68 4.23
N SER A 91 -12.37 -1.18 3.03
CA SER A 91 -11.00 -1.52 2.65
C SER A 91 -10.09 -0.30 2.70
N ALA A 92 -10.52 0.86 2.19
CA ALA A 92 -9.73 2.09 2.21
C ALA A 92 -9.39 2.54 3.64
N VAL A 93 -10.33 2.44 4.58
CA VAL A 93 -10.07 2.76 5.99
C VAL A 93 -9.05 1.78 6.58
N CYS A 94 -9.26 0.47 6.37
CA CYS A 94 -8.32 -0.55 6.86
C CYS A 94 -6.92 -0.36 6.27
N HIS A 95 -6.84 0.04 5.00
CA HIS A 95 -5.62 0.35 4.29
C HIS A 95 -4.87 1.53 4.92
N MET A 96 -5.58 2.61 5.26
CA MET A 96 -4.98 3.77 5.94
C MET A 96 -4.41 3.40 7.31
N VAL A 97 -5.16 2.64 8.12
CA VAL A 97 -4.67 2.16 9.43
C VAL A 97 -3.50 1.20 9.27
N SER A 98 -3.52 0.36 8.23
CA SER A 98 -2.42 -0.54 7.90
C SER A 98 -1.14 0.23 7.62
N TYR A 99 -1.19 1.30 6.82
CA TYR A 99 -0.02 2.14 6.54
C TYR A 99 0.42 2.96 7.75
N ALA A 100 -0.48 3.32 8.66
CA ALA A 100 -0.12 3.99 9.90
C ALA A 100 0.82 3.13 10.78
N SER A 101 0.84 1.80 10.62
CA SER A 101 1.77 0.92 11.31
C SER A 101 3.25 1.24 11.01
N LEU A 102 3.55 1.85 9.86
CA LEU A 102 4.90 2.28 9.50
C LEU A 102 5.48 3.29 10.50
N LEU A 103 4.63 4.05 11.20
CA LEU A 103 5.07 4.93 12.29
C LEU A 103 5.65 4.12 13.45
N GLY A 104 5.01 2.99 13.81
CA GLY A 104 5.53 2.05 14.80
C GLY A 104 6.85 1.44 14.37
N VAL A 105 6.98 1.05 13.10
CA VAL A 105 8.23 0.52 12.52
C VAL A 105 9.34 1.57 12.58
N ALA A 106 9.07 2.81 12.18
CA ALA A 106 10.04 3.90 12.22
C ALA A 106 10.51 4.20 13.65
N MET A 107 9.57 4.26 14.61
CA MET A 107 9.90 4.42 16.03
C MET A 107 10.79 3.27 16.54
N MET A 108 10.50 2.03 16.12
CA MET A 108 11.31 0.87 16.49
C MET A 108 12.74 0.97 15.99
N TRP A 109 12.94 1.34 14.71
CA TRP A 109 14.27 1.50 14.14
C TRP A 109 15.05 2.66 14.76
N TYR A 110 14.37 3.74 15.14
CA TYR A 110 15.01 4.83 15.85
C TYR A 110 15.50 4.41 17.24
N ASN A 111 14.71 3.58 17.95
CA ASN A 111 15.10 3.03 19.24
C ASN A 111 16.25 2.02 19.14
N LEU A 112 16.39 1.32 18.00
CA LEU A 112 17.49 0.37 17.78
C LEU A 112 18.83 1.08 17.55
N SER A 113 18.84 2.11 16.69
CA SER A 113 20.01 2.94 16.44
C SER A 113 19.59 4.26 15.80
N SER A 114 20.01 5.37 16.40
CA SER A 114 19.69 6.70 15.89
C SER A 114 20.17 6.92 14.44
N TRP A 115 21.28 6.28 14.04
CA TRP A 115 21.77 6.34 12.65
C TRP A 115 20.88 5.59 11.66
N VAL A 116 20.32 4.45 12.07
CA VAL A 116 19.39 3.66 11.24
C VAL A 116 18.09 4.43 11.06
N GLY A 117 17.53 4.95 12.15
CA GLY A 117 16.33 5.78 12.11
C GLY A 117 16.51 7.04 11.25
N LEU A 118 17.64 7.75 11.42
CA LEU A 118 17.95 8.93 10.61
C LEU A 118 18.06 8.60 9.12
N SER A 119 18.78 7.53 8.78
CA SER A 119 18.95 7.08 7.39
C SER A 119 17.60 6.76 6.76
N PHE A 120 16.71 6.07 7.47
CA PHE A 120 15.36 5.76 6.99
C PHE A 120 14.55 7.02 6.69
N VAL A 121 14.57 8.02 7.59
CA VAL A 121 13.84 9.28 7.41
C VAL A 121 14.38 10.06 6.21
N VAL A 122 15.71 10.22 6.12
CA VAL A 122 16.35 10.93 5.01
C VAL A 122 16.05 10.24 3.67
N SER A 123 16.19 8.91 3.60
CA SER A 123 15.87 8.14 2.40
C SER A 123 14.40 8.25 2.01
N SER A 124 13.48 8.24 3.00
CA SER A 124 12.05 8.39 2.74
C SER A 124 11.71 9.77 2.14
N ILE A 125 12.30 10.84 2.67
CA ILE A 125 12.11 12.20 2.14
C ILE A 125 12.64 12.29 0.70
N LEU A 126 13.85 11.77 0.45
CA LEU A 126 14.42 11.73 -0.89
C LEU A 126 13.55 10.95 -1.88
N ALA A 127 13.01 9.80 -1.47
CA ALA A 127 12.09 9.00 -2.29
C ALA A 127 10.80 9.76 -2.62
N LEU A 128 10.21 10.47 -1.65
CA LEU A 128 9.02 11.30 -1.88
C LEU A 128 9.31 12.46 -2.83
N ILE A 129 10.47 13.13 -2.70
CA ILE A 129 10.90 14.17 -3.63
C ILE A 129 11.07 13.60 -5.03
N LEU A 130 11.72 12.44 -5.16
CA LEU A 130 11.93 11.78 -6.45
C LEU A 130 10.60 11.42 -7.12
N ILE A 131 9.66 10.83 -6.38
CA ILE A 131 8.32 10.51 -6.87
C ILE A 131 7.61 11.77 -7.35
N ARG A 132 7.64 12.84 -6.56
CA ARG A 132 7.00 14.12 -6.92
C ARG A 132 7.60 14.74 -8.17
N ASN A 133 8.91 14.62 -8.36
CA ASN A 133 9.60 15.17 -9.54
C ASN A 133 9.38 14.32 -10.79
N VAL A 134 9.39 12.98 -10.66
CA VAL A 134 9.27 12.06 -11.81
C VAL A 134 7.82 11.87 -12.24
N MET A 135 6.88 11.83 -11.29
CA MET A 135 5.44 11.71 -11.57
C MET A 135 4.76 13.08 -11.65
N ALA A 136 5.46 14.10 -12.16
CA ALA A 136 4.84 15.36 -12.55
C ALA A 136 3.68 15.07 -13.54
N PRO A 137 2.64 15.94 -13.61
CA PRO A 137 1.42 15.64 -14.35
C PRO A 137 1.73 15.18 -15.77
N VAL A 138 1.26 13.98 -16.11
CA VAL A 138 1.27 13.49 -17.48
C VAL A 138 0.17 14.26 -18.20
N GLU A 139 0.53 15.33 -18.91
CA GLU A 139 -0.38 15.94 -19.87
C GLU A 139 -0.76 14.85 -20.88
N PRO A 140 -2.06 14.58 -21.10
CA PRO A 140 -2.46 13.72 -22.19
C PRO A 140 -1.92 14.38 -23.46
N LEU A 141 -1.06 13.66 -24.19
CA LEU A 141 -0.74 14.03 -25.55
C LEU A 141 -2.07 14.03 -26.30
N ASP A 142 -2.62 15.22 -26.55
CA ASP A 142 -3.76 15.38 -27.42
C ASP A 142 -3.43 14.67 -28.73
N ALA A 143 -4.22 13.66 -29.03
CA ALA A 143 -4.21 12.98 -30.30
C ALA A 143 -4.78 13.95 -31.34
N ASP A 144 -3.96 14.91 -31.78
CA ASP A 144 -4.20 15.68 -33.00
C ASP A 144 -3.28 15.19 -34.10
N GLU A 145 -3.54 13.98 -34.62
CA GLU A 145 -3.16 13.65 -36.00
C GLU A 145 -3.97 12.48 -36.57
N SER A 146 -5.31 12.59 -36.64
CA SER A 146 -6.07 11.83 -37.65
C SER A 146 -7.48 12.37 -37.92
N THR A 147 -7.57 13.49 -38.64
CA THR A 147 -8.64 13.66 -39.64
C THR A 147 -8.00 13.97 -40.99
N SER A 148 -7.70 12.90 -41.73
CA SER A 148 -7.50 12.90 -43.19
C SER A 148 -8.79 12.33 -43.81
N PRO A 149 -9.34 12.87 -44.91
CA PRO A 149 -8.83 12.49 -46.22
C PRO A 149 -8.87 13.57 -47.31
N ARG A 150 -7.98 13.40 -48.30
CA ARG A 150 -8.19 13.85 -49.68
C ARG A 150 -9.49 13.26 -50.24
N SER A 151 -10.41 14.08 -50.76
CA SER A 151 -10.87 14.01 -52.17
C SER A 151 -11.94 15.07 -52.52
N ALA A 152 -11.83 15.57 -53.76
CA ALA A 152 -12.87 16.11 -54.66
C ALA A 152 -13.52 17.48 -54.37
N SER A 153 -13.01 18.52 -55.05
CA SER A 153 -13.70 19.17 -56.19
C SER A 153 -12.72 19.97 -57.03
#